data_AF-A0AAE1QJX7-F1
#
_entry.id   AF-A0AAE1QJX7-F1
#
_cell.length_a   1.000
_cell.length_b   1.000
_cell.length_c   1.000
_cell.angle_alpha   90.00
_cell.angle_beta   90.00
_cell.angle_gamma   90.00
#
_symmetry.space_group_name_H-M   'P 1'
#
loop_
_entity.id
_entity.type
_entity.pdbx_description
1 polymer ?
#
loop_
_entity_poly.entity_id
_entity_poly.type
_entity_poly.pdbx_seq_one_letter_code
_entity_poly.pdbx_strand_id
1 'polypeptide(L)'
;MTEKVGYISCTALQYRASTTHEGYGNTETEKVGDISCTALQYRASTTHEGYGNTETEKVGDISCTALQYRASTTHEGYGNTETEKVGDISCTALQYRASTTHEGYGNTETEKVGDISCTALQYRASTTHEGYGNTETEKVGDISCTALQYRASTTHEGYGNTETEKVGDISCTALQYRASTTHEGYGNTETEKVGDISCTALQYRASTTHEGYGNTETEKVGDISCTALQYRASTTHEGYGNTETEKVGDISCTALQYRASTTHEGYGNTETEKVGDISCTALQYRASTTHEGYGNTETEKVGDISCTALQYDPRGLRQHSLIIKKGVIYHVFIFNIVNI
;
A
#
# COMPACT_ATOMS: atom_id res chain seq x y z
N MET A 1 -22.11 21.47 -9.94
CA MET A 1 -22.20 22.80 -9.29
C MET A 1 -20.80 23.22 -8.80
N THR A 2 -20.54 24.49 -8.41
CA THR A 2 -19.25 24.87 -7.78
C THR A 2 -19.52 25.59 -6.47
N GLU A 3 -19.35 24.89 -5.36
CA GLU A 3 -19.34 25.49 -4.03
C GLU A 3 -17.89 25.84 -3.66
N LYS A 4 -17.67 27.10 -3.25
CA LYS A 4 -16.35 27.58 -2.82
C LYS A 4 -16.46 28.15 -1.42
N VAL A 5 -15.90 27.45 -0.45
CA VAL A 5 -15.73 27.96 0.91
C VAL A 5 -14.34 28.60 1.02
N GLY A 6 -14.27 29.81 1.58
CA GLY A 6 -13.01 30.53 1.79
C GLY A 6 -12.18 29.95 2.94
N TYR A 7 -11.24 30.75 3.47
CA TYR A 7 -10.50 30.41 4.69
C TYR A 7 -11.45 30.29 5.89
N ILE A 8 -11.34 29.19 6.64
CA ILE A 8 -12.18 28.94 7.83
C ILE A 8 -11.30 29.00 9.08
N SER A 9 -11.65 29.86 10.03
CA SER A 9 -11.02 29.89 11.36
C SER A 9 -12.06 29.71 12.46
N CYS A 10 -11.83 28.76 13.37
CA CYS A 10 -12.84 28.40 14.37
C CYS A 10 -12.26 27.73 15.63
N THR A 11 -13.05 27.64 16.70
CA THR A 11 -12.72 26.76 17.83
C THR A 11 -13.10 25.32 17.52
N ALA A 12 -14.29 25.09 17.00
CA ALA A 12 -14.76 23.78 16.58
C ALA A 12 -15.55 23.92 15.27
N LEU A 13 -15.24 23.05 14.31
CA LEU A 13 -15.97 22.96 13.04
C LEU A 13 -16.44 21.52 12.84
N GLN A 14 -17.69 21.40 12.45
CA GLN A 14 -18.23 20.17 11.88
C GLN A 14 -18.63 20.48 10.45
N TYR A 15 -17.88 19.91 9.50
CA TYR A 15 -18.18 19.96 8.08
C TYR A 15 -18.76 18.61 7.66
N ARG A 16 -19.90 18.64 6.97
CA ARG A 16 -20.54 17.47 6.38
C ARG A 16 -21.00 17.83 4.97
N ALA A 17 -20.36 17.24 3.97
CA ALA A 17 -20.80 17.23 2.59
C ALA A 17 -21.36 15.84 2.26
N SER A 18 -22.44 15.80 1.50
CA SER A 18 -22.96 14.56 0.94
C SER A 18 -23.53 14.85 -0.44
N THR A 19 -22.96 14.22 -1.45
CA THR A 19 -23.36 14.35 -2.85
C THR A 19 -23.91 13.01 -3.34
N THR A 20 -24.99 13.07 -4.11
CA THR A 20 -25.58 11.89 -4.76
C THR A 20 -25.93 12.26 -6.19
N HIS A 21 -25.35 11.53 -7.13
CA HIS A 21 -25.55 11.73 -8.55
C HIS A 21 -26.18 10.50 -9.16
N GLU A 22 -27.40 10.63 -9.64
CA GLU A 22 -28.10 9.62 -10.43
C GLU A 22 -28.16 10.05 -11.89
N GLY A 23 -27.88 9.15 -12.83
CA GLY A 23 -28.13 9.35 -14.26
C GLY A 23 -26.88 9.50 -15.13
N TYR A 24 -26.94 10.41 -16.11
CA TYR A 24 -25.95 10.49 -17.20
C TYR A 24 -25.20 11.82 -17.22
N GLY A 25 -23.86 11.76 -17.19
CA GLY A 25 -23.00 12.87 -17.57
C GLY A 25 -22.93 14.03 -16.56
N ASN A 26 -22.99 13.74 -15.26
CA ASN A 26 -22.84 14.79 -14.25
C ASN A 26 -21.39 15.24 -14.13
N THR A 27 -21.17 16.53 -13.86
CA THR A 27 -19.84 17.05 -13.53
C THR A 27 -19.91 18.02 -12.37
N GLU A 28 -19.17 17.71 -11.32
CA GLU A 28 -19.18 18.46 -10.07
C GLU A 28 -17.76 18.85 -9.65
N THR A 29 -17.65 19.96 -8.94
CA THR A 29 -16.38 20.37 -8.35
C THR A 29 -16.64 21.12 -7.06
N GLU A 30 -16.20 20.53 -5.96
CA GLU A 30 -16.23 21.16 -4.64
C GLU A 30 -14.84 21.69 -4.27
N LYS A 31 -14.80 22.86 -3.64
CA LYS A 31 -13.56 23.47 -3.14
C LYS A 31 -13.76 24.04 -1.75
N VAL A 32 -13.09 23.44 -0.79
CA VAL A 32 -12.93 23.97 0.56
C VAL A 32 -11.55 24.61 0.64
N GLY A 33 -11.48 25.88 1.07
CA GLY A 33 -10.22 26.57 1.32
C GLY A 33 -9.50 26.04 2.56
N ASP A 34 -8.43 26.71 2.97
CA ASP A 34 -7.65 26.28 4.13
C ASP A 34 -8.47 26.38 5.42
N ILE A 35 -8.28 25.42 6.32
CA ILE A 35 -9.02 25.29 7.57
C ILE A 35 -8.05 25.41 8.75
N SER A 36 -8.34 26.32 9.68
CA SER A 36 -7.61 26.47 10.93
C SER A 36 -8.55 26.40 12.13
N CYS A 37 -8.54 25.28 12.86
CA CYS A 37 -9.47 25.07 13.97
C CYS A 37 -8.84 24.35 15.16
N THR A 38 -9.36 24.51 16.38
CA THR A 38 -8.89 23.66 17.50
C THR A 38 -9.35 22.22 17.30
N ALA A 39 -10.62 22.01 16.96
CA ALA A 39 -11.18 20.70 16.64
C ALA A 39 -11.93 20.73 15.31
N LEU A 40 -11.63 19.79 14.42
CA LEU A 40 -12.31 19.62 13.14
C LEU A 40 -12.85 18.20 13.00
N GLN A 41 -14.14 18.11 12.69
CA GLN A 41 -14.76 16.91 12.14
C GLN A 41 -15.13 17.19 10.68
N TYR A 42 -14.41 16.57 9.76
CA TYR A 42 -14.70 16.61 8.33
C TYR A 42 -15.31 15.28 7.90
N ARG A 43 -16.48 15.32 7.27
CA ARG A 43 -17.10 14.17 6.63
C ARG A 43 -17.53 14.55 5.21
N ALA A 44 -17.00 13.86 4.23
CA ALA A 44 -17.50 13.87 2.86
C ALA A 44 -18.03 12.46 2.54
N SER A 45 -19.16 12.40 1.84
CA SER A 45 -19.70 11.14 1.35
C SER A 45 -20.32 11.32 -0.02
N THR A 46 -19.80 10.59 -0.99
CA THR A 46 -20.16 10.75 -2.39
C THR A 46 -20.72 9.44 -2.92
N THR A 47 -21.84 9.52 -3.63
CA THR A 47 -22.46 8.36 -4.28
C THR A 47 -22.80 8.68 -5.73
N HIS A 48 -22.25 7.90 -6.66
CA HIS A 48 -22.56 7.99 -8.07
C HIS A 48 -23.27 6.72 -8.52
N GLU A 49 -24.44 6.88 -9.11
CA GLU A 49 -25.18 5.81 -9.79
C GLU A 49 -25.42 6.23 -11.25
N GLY A 50 -24.89 5.47 -12.21
CA GLY A 50 -25.15 5.69 -13.63
C GLY A 50 -23.90 5.79 -14.51
N TYR A 51 -23.91 6.71 -15.47
CA TYR A 51 -22.97 6.70 -16.60
C TYR A 51 -22.23 8.03 -16.77
N GLY A 52 -20.90 7.98 -16.77
CA GLY A 52 -20.04 9.09 -17.19
C GLY A 52 -20.04 10.28 -16.24
N ASN A 53 -20.13 10.04 -14.93
CA ASN A 53 -20.05 11.10 -13.93
C ASN A 53 -18.59 11.50 -13.69
N THR A 54 -18.34 12.78 -13.42
CA THR A 54 -17.03 13.29 -13.05
C THR A 54 -17.12 14.17 -11.83
N GLU A 55 -16.34 13.85 -10.79
CA GLU A 55 -16.28 14.65 -9.57
C GLU A 55 -14.85 15.07 -9.26
N THR A 56 -14.74 16.25 -8.65
CA THR A 56 -13.47 16.72 -8.13
C THR A 56 -13.68 17.44 -6.81
N GLU A 57 -13.20 16.85 -5.74
CA GLU A 57 -13.14 17.49 -4.44
C GLU A 57 -11.73 18.04 -4.19
N LYS A 58 -11.65 19.25 -3.63
CA LYS A 58 -10.40 19.84 -3.18
C LYS A 58 -10.57 20.50 -1.83
N VAL A 59 -9.80 20.03 -0.86
CA VAL A 59 -9.63 20.67 0.45
C VAL A 59 -8.24 21.30 0.48
N GLY A 60 -8.18 22.57 0.91
CA GLY A 60 -6.92 23.27 1.15
C GLY A 60 -6.15 22.69 2.33
N ASP A 61 -5.19 23.45 2.84
CA ASP A 61 -4.37 23.00 3.96
C ASP A 61 -5.18 22.97 5.25
N ILE A 62 -4.94 21.97 6.10
CA ILE A 62 -5.63 21.81 7.37
C ILE A 62 -4.65 21.95 8.53
N SER A 63 -4.90 22.93 9.40
CA SER A 63 -4.17 23.12 10.65
C SER A 63 -5.12 23.00 11.85
N CYS A 64 -4.90 22.03 12.73
CA CYS A 64 -5.74 21.90 13.93
C CYS A 64 -5.09 21.20 15.11
N THR A 65 -5.72 21.25 16.30
CA THR A 65 -5.26 20.41 17.41
C THR A 65 -5.73 18.96 17.22
N ALA A 66 -7.00 18.77 16.87
CA ALA A 66 -7.58 17.45 16.63
C ALA A 66 -8.40 17.42 15.34
N LEU A 67 -8.08 16.47 14.45
CA LEU A 67 -8.79 16.19 13.20
C LEU A 67 -9.39 14.79 13.22
N GLN A 68 -10.67 14.71 12.89
CA GLN A 68 -11.31 13.51 12.37
C GLN A 68 -11.71 13.77 10.92
N TYR A 69 -10.98 13.16 9.99
CA TYR A 69 -11.26 13.18 8.56
C TYR A 69 -11.93 11.86 8.17
N ARG A 70 -13.06 11.94 7.48
CA ARG A 70 -13.72 10.79 6.87
C ARG A 70 -14.17 11.14 5.46
N ALA A 71 -13.63 10.46 4.48
CA ALA A 71 -14.14 10.43 3.12
C ALA A 71 -14.71 9.04 2.85
N SER A 72 -15.83 8.98 2.15
CA SER A 72 -16.38 7.72 1.68
C SER A 72 -17.01 7.88 0.32
N THR A 73 -16.56 7.09 -0.63
CA THR A 73 -16.99 7.19 -2.01
C THR A 73 -17.59 5.86 -2.45
N THR A 74 -18.72 5.91 -3.15
CA THR A 74 -19.36 4.74 -3.76
C THR A 74 -19.72 5.05 -5.20
N HIS A 75 -19.23 4.22 -6.12
CA HIS A 75 -19.58 4.28 -7.53
C HIS A 75 -20.28 3.01 -7.94
N GLU A 76 -21.45 3.15 -8.54
CA GLU A 76 -22.18 2.09 -9.22
C GLU A 76 -22.43 2.52 -10.67
N GLY A 77 -21.92 1.76 -11.64
CA GLY A 77 -22.19 1.98 -13.06
C GLY A 77 -20.95 2.06 -13.95
N TYR A 78 -20.95 2.99 -14.91
CA TYR A 78 -20.03 2.94 -16.06
C TYR A 78 -19.31 4.27 -16.29
N GLY A 79 -17.98 4.23 -16.32
CA GLY A 79 -17.16 5.34 -16.81
C GLY A 79 -17.12 6.55 -15.88
N ASN A 80 -17.20 6.34 -14.57
CA ASN A 80 -17.12 7.42 -13.60
C ASN A 80 -15.66 7.82 -13.35
N THR A 81 -15.42 9.10 -13.08
CA THR A 81 -14.11 9.63 -12.74
C THR A 81 -14.17 10.46 -11.48
N GLU A 82 -13.37 10.13 -10.49
CA GLU A 82 -13.26 10.90 -9.25
C GLU A 82 -11.84 11.39 -9.02
N THR A 83 -11.73 12.58 -8.44
CA THR A 83 -10.46 13.11 -7.97
C THR A 83 -10.66 13.83 -6.66
N GLU A 84 -10.13 13.25 -5.58
CA GLU A 84 -10.03 13.91 -4.28
C GLU A 84 -8.61 14.46 -4.08
N LYS A 85 -8.52 15.68 -3.57
CA LYS A 85 -7.25 16.29 -3.17
C LYS A 85 -7.39 16.98 -1.83
N VAL A 86 -6.57 16.57 -0.87
CA VAL A 86 -6.38 17.25 0.40
C VAL A 86 -5.00 17.88 0.39
N GLY A 87 -4.92 19.14 0.81
CA GLY A 87 -3.65 19.84 1.03
C GLY A 87 -2.85 19.25 2.19
N ASP A 88 -1.89 20.01 2.67
CA ASP A 88 -1.03 19.55 3.78
C ASP A 88 -1.83 19.53 5.08
N ILE A 89 -1.56 18.53 5.93
CA ILE A 89 -2.25 18.35 7.21
C ILE A 89 -1.24 18.53 8.35
N SER A 90 -1.47 19.54 9.19
CA SER A 90 -0.71 19.77 10.42
C SER A 90 -1.62 19.68 11.64
N CYS A 91 -1.39 18.71 12.53
CA CYS A 91 -2.17 18.63 13.76
C CYS A 91 -1.50 17.94 14.95
N THR A 92 -2.10 18.01 16.13
CA THR A 92 -1.62 17.18 17.26
C THR A 92 -2.09 15.74 17.12
N ALA A 93 -3.37 15.53 16.81
CA ALA A 93 -3.96 14.21 16.64
C ALA A 93 -4.81 14.13 15.37
N LEU A 94 -4.50 13.15 14.52
CA LEU A 94 -5.22 12.85 13.28
C LEU A 94 -5.84 11.45 13.34
N GLN A 95 -7.14 11.38 13.05
CA GLN A 95 -7.79 10.17 12.56
C GLN A 95 -8.22 10.40 11.11
N TYR A 96 -7.51 9.77 10.17
CA TYR A 96 -7.84 9.77 8.75
C TYR A 96 -8.51 8.46 8.39
N ARG A 97 -9.64 8.54 7.69
CA ARG A 97 -10.33 7.38 7.12
C ARG A 97 -10.81 7.72 5.72
N ALA A 98 -10.29 7.02 4.74
CA ALA A 98 -10.85 6.96 3.40
C ALA A 98 -11.42 5.57 3.18
N SER A 99 -12.54 5.50 2.47
CA SER A 99 -13.09 4.22 2.04
C SER A 99 -13.76 4.39 0.69
N THR A 100 -13.32 3.61 -0.29
CA THR A 100 -13.93 3.66 -1.61
C THR A 100 -14.47 2.29 -2.01
N THR A 101 -15.65 2.30 -2.64
CA THR A 101 -16.27 1.11 -3.22
C THR A 101 -16.66 1.41 -4.65
N HIS A 102 -16.21 0.58 -5.58
CA HIS A 102 -16.60 0.65 -6.98
C HIS A 102 -17.27 -0.65 -7.38
N GLU A 103 -18.43 -0.53 -8.02
CA GLU A 103 -19.12 -1.60 -8.70
C GLU A 103 -19.39 -1.17 -10.15
N GLY A 104 -18.87 -1.93 -11.12
CA GLY A 104 -19.18 -1.70 -12.54
C GLY A 104 -17.95 -1.63 -13.45
N TYR A 105 -17.97 -0.71 -14.42
CA TYR A 105 -17.06 -0.77 -15.58
C TYR A 105 -16.36 0.56 -15.88
N GLY A 106 -15.04 0.52 -15.97
CA GLY A 106 -14.23 1.61 -16.51
C GLY A 106 -14.17 2.84 -15.61
N ASN A 107 -14.21 2.65 -14.29
CA ASN A 107 -14.11 3.75 -13.34
C ASN A 107 -12.64 4.16 -13.13
N THR A 108 -12.42 5.44 -12.86
CA THR A 108 -11.11 5.99 -12.54
C THR A 108 -11.18 6.80 -11.27
N GLU A 109 -10.32 6.52 -10.31
CA GLU A 109 -10.20 7.28 -9.07
C GLU A 109 -8.78 7.79 -8.87
N THR A 110 -8.68 8.97 -8.29
CA THR A 110 -7.41 9.52 -7.86
C THR A 110 -7.56 10.24 -6.54
N GLU A 111 -7.01 9.68 -5.48
CA GLU A 111 -6.89 10.33 -4.18
C GLU A 111 -5.47 10.89 -4.02
N LYS A 112 -5.37 12.13 -3.53
CA LYS A 112 -4.09 12.75 -3.18
C LYS A 112 -4.20 13.47 -1.86
N VAL A 113 -3.37 13.06 -0.90
CA VAL A 113 -3.14 13.77 0.35
C VAL A 113 -1.75 14.40 0.30
N GLY A 114 -1.66 15.67 0.70
CA GLY A 114 -0.39 16.36 0.88
C GLY A 114 0.45 15.76 2.01
N ASP A 115 1.43 16.53 2.47
CA ASP A 115 2.31 16.09 3.55
C ASP A 115 1.53 16.08 4.88
N ILE A 116 1.83 15.11 5.74
CA ILE A 116 1.18 14.95 7.04
C ILE A 116 2.20 15.14 8.15
N SER A 117 1.98 16.16 8.98
CA SER A 117 2.76 16.42 10.18
C SER A 117 1.89 16.35 11.43
N CYS A 118 2.13 15.39 12.33
CA CYS A 118 1.38 15.33 13.59
C CYS A 118 2.09 14.66 14.77
N THR A 119 1.52 14.74 15.97
CA THR A 119 2.05 13.94 17.09
C THR A 119 1.58 12.50 16.99
N ALA A 120 0.28 12.27 16.75
CA ALA A 120 -0.31 10.94 16.62
C ALA A 120 -1.20 10.83 15.38
N LEU A 121 -0.92 9.84 14.54
CA LEU A 121 -1.66 9.52 13.33
C LEU A 121 -2.28 8.13 13.40
N GLN A 122 -3.58 8.05 13.14
CA GLN A 122 -4.25 6.84 12.70
C GLN A 122 -4.72 7.04 11.26
N TYR A 123 -4.05 6.39 10.32
CA TYR A 123 -4.42 6.37 8.92
C TYR A 123 -5.10 5.04 8.59
N ARG A 124 -6.24 5.12 7.91
CA ARG A 124 -6.94 3.96 7.37
C ARG A 124 -7.46 4.27 5.99
N ALA A 125 -6.97 3.56 4.99
CA ALA A 125 -7.56 3.50 3.66
C ALA A 125 -8.13 2.10 3.46
N SER A 126 -9.26 2.02 2.76
CA SER A 126 -9.80 0.74 2.34
C SER A 126 -10.49 0.89 1.00
N THR A 127 -10.06 0.12 0.02
CA THR A 127 -10.72 0.12 -1.29
C THR A 127 -11.27 -1.25 -1.63
N THR A 128 -12.47 -1.25 -2.21
CA THR A 128 -13.12 -2.44 -2.75
C THR A 128 -13.56 -2.17 -4.16
N HIS A 129 -13.13 -3.02 -5.09
CA HIS A 129 -13.56 -2.95 -6.48
C HIS A 129 -14.19 -4.25 -6.90
N GLU A 130 -15.36 -4.15 -7.52
CA GLU A 130 -16.03 -5.23 -8.21
C GLU A 130 -16.31 -4.81 -9.66
N GLY A 131 -15.83 -5.58 -10.63
CA GLY A 131 -16.14 -5.37 -12.04
C GLY A 131 -14.96 -5.31 -12.99
N TYR A 132 -14.98 -4.39 -13.97
CA TYR A 132 -14.11 -4.47 -15.14
C TYR A 132 -13.41 -3.15 -15.48
N GLY A 133 -12.09 -3.20 -15.61
CA GLY A 133 -11.31 -2.11 -16.20
C GLY A 133 -11.21 -0.87 -15.32
N ASN A 134 -11.18 -1.03 -14.00
CA ASN A 134 -11.06 0.09 -13.07
C ASN A 134 -9.60 0.51 -12.90
N THR A 135 -9.38 1.80 -12.66
CA THR A 135 -8.06 2.35 -12.36
C THR A 135 -8.12 3.19 -11.09
N GLU A 136 -7.29 2.86 -10.11
CA GLU A 136 -7.15 3.63 -8.87
C GLU A 136 -5.73 4.14 -8.71
N THR A 137 -5.62 5.34 -8.15
CA THR A 137 -4.34 5.89 -7.74
C THR A 137 -4.49 6.64 -6.43
N GLU A 138 -3.92 6.09 -5.37
CA GLU A 138 -3.77 6.76 -4.08
C GLU A 138 -2.35 7.32 -3.95
N LYS A 139 -2.23 8.57 -3.50
CA LYS A 139 -0.94 9.18 -3.18
C LYS A 139 -1.01 9.93 -1.86
N VAL A 140 -0.14 9.57 -0.94
CA VAL A 140 0.11 10.29 0.30
C VAL A 140 1.50 10.92 0.21
N GLY A 141 1.60 12.19 0.58
CA GLY A 141 2.88 12.89 0.72
C GLY A 141 3.76 12.30 1.83
N ASP A 142 4.75 13.07 2.25
CA ASP A 142 5.66 12.66 3.31
C ASP A 142 4.93 12.68 4.66
N ILE A 143 5.24 11.71 5.52
CA ILE A 143 4.61 11.57 6.84
C ILE A 143 5.66 11.78 7.93
N SER A 144 5.46 12.82 8.75
CA SER A 144 6.26 13.09 9.95
C SER A 144 5.41 13.03 11.21
N CYS A 145 5.69 12.08 12.11
CA CYS A 145 4.97 12.03 13.38
C CYS A 145 5.71 11.37 14.55
N THR A 146 5.16 11.46 15.77
CA THR A 146 5.72 10.67 16.89
C THR A 146 5.25 9.21 16.81
N ALA A 147 3.95 9.00 16.60
CA ALA A 147 3.34 7.66 16.52
C ALA A 147 2.42 7.55 15.31
N LEU A 148 2.66 6.53 14.48
CA LEU A 148 1.88 6.19 13.29
C LEU A 148 1.28 4.79 13.41
N GLN A 149 -0.03 4.70 13.21
CA GLN A 149 -0.72 3.48 12.80
C GLN A 149 -1.23 3.67 11.37
N TYR A 150 -0.58 3.01 10.42
CA TYR A 150 -0.98 2.97 9.02
C TYR A 150 -1.68 1.64 8.73
N ARG A 151 -2.83 1.71 8.07
CA ARG A 151 -3.56 0.54 7.58
C ARG A 151 -4.11 0.85 6.20
N ALA A 152 -3.64 0.11 5.21
CA ALA A 152 -4.26 0.04 3.89
C ALA A 152 -4.84 -1.36 3.73
N SER A 153 -5.99 -1.45 3.07
CA SER A 153 -6.55 -2.73 2.70
C SER A 153 -7.27 -2.61 1.38
N THR A 154 -6.86 -3.41 0.40
CA THR A 154 -7.50 -3.40 -0.91
C THR A 154 -8.07 -4.77 -1.25
N THR A 155 -9.26 -4.78 -1.82
CA THR A 155 -9.92 -5.98 -2.33
C THR A 155 -10.40 -5.72 -3.74
N HIS A 156 -9.98 -6.55 -4.69
CA HIS A 156 -10.45 -6.51 -6.06
C HIS A 156 -11.08 -7.83 -6.44
N GLU A 157 -12.25 -7.75 -7.06
CA GLU A 157 -12.92 -8.85 -7.72
C GLU A 157 -13.23 -8.44 -9.17
N GLY A 158 -12.75 -9.21 -10.15
CA GLY A 158 -13.11 -9.01 -11.56
C GLY A 158 -11.93 -8.97 -12.53
N TYR A 159 -11.99 -8.08 -13.52
CA TYR A 159 -11.14 -8.17 -14.71
C TYR A 159 -10.46 -6.85 -15.09
N GLY A 160 -9.14 -6.89 -15.24
CA GLY A 160 -8.37 -5.81 -15.86
C GLY A 160 -8.25 -4.56 -14.99
N ASN A 161 -8.19 -4.72 -13.67
CA ASN A 161 -8.04 -3.59 -12.76
C ASN A 161 -6.57 -3.17 -12.62
N THR A 162 -6.35 -1.87 -12.42
CA THR A 162 -5.02 -1.31 -12.14
C THR A 162 -5.07 -0.45 -10.89
N GLU A 163 -4.23 -0.76 -9.91
CA GLU A 163 -4.09 0.01 -8.69
C GLU A 163 -2.66 0.53 -8.56
N THR A 164 -2.54 1.74 -8.02
CA THR A 164 -1.26 2.30 -7.64
C THR A 164 -1.38 3.06 -6.34
N GLU A 165 -0.80 2.51 -5.27
CA GLU A 165 -0.63 3.20 -3.99
C GLU A 165 0.79 3.77 -3.92
N LYS A 166 0.92 5.03 -3.50
CA LYS A 166 2.21 5.66 -3.21
C LYS A 166 2.18 6.43 -1.92
N VAL A 167 3.06 6.07 -1.01
CA VAL A 167 3.35 6.83 0.21
C VAL A 167 4.74 7.44 0.06
N GLY A 168 4.87 8.72 0.42
CA GLY A 168 6.15 9.41 0.52
C GLY A 168 7.05 8.83 1.60
N ASP A 169 8.05 9.62 2.00
CA ASP A 169 8.99 9.22 3.05
C ASP A 169 8.28 9.26 4.42
N ILE A 170 8.61 8.29 5.29
CA ILE A 170 8.02 8.18 6.62
C ILE A 170 9.09 8.40 7.69
N SER A 171 8.92 9.45 8.49
CA SER A 171 9.75 9.74 9.65
C SER A 171 8.93 9.69 10.94
N CYS A 172 9.22 8.75 11.84
CA CYS A 172 8.54 8.72 13.14
C CYS A 172 9.30 8.08 14.29
N THR A 173 8.80 8.20 15.52
CA THR A 173 9.37 7.42 16.64
C THR A 173 8.91 5.97 16.58
N ALA A 174 7.61 5.74 16.41
CA ALA A 174 7.01 4.41 16.36
C ALA A 174 6.05 4.25 15.18
N LEU A 175 6.27 3.23 14.36
CA LEU A 175 5.45 2.87 13.20
C LEU A 175 4.85 1.47 13.36
N GLN A 176 3.53 1.38 13.21
CA GLN A 176 2.84 0.16 12.84
C GLN A 176 2.28 0.31 11.44
N TYR A 177 2.91 -0.35 10.47
CA TYR A 177 2.47 -0.41 9.09
C TYR A 177 1.77 -1.73 8.82
N ARG A 178 0.59 -1.67 8.21
CA ARG A 178 -0.14 -2.85 7.75
C ARG A 178 -0.74 -2.58 6.38
N ALA A 179 -0.29 -3.31 5.38
CA ALA A 179 -0.94 -3.40 4.09
C ALA A 179 -1.52 -4.81 3.95
N SER A 180 -2.69 -4.91 3.33
CA SER A 180 -3.26 -6.19 2.96
C SER A 180 -4.00 -6.07 1.65
N THR A 181 -3.60 -6.87 0.67
CA THR A 181 -4.28 -6.88 -0.62
C THR A 181 -4.85 -8.25 -0.92
N THR A 182 -6.05 -8.29 -1.50
CA THR A 182 -6.70 -9.50 -1.99
C THR A 182 -7.22 -9.24 -3.38
N HIS A 183 -6.80 -10.08 -4.33
CA HIS A 183 -7.30 -10.05 -5.71
C HIS A 183 -7.93 -11.39 -6.05
N GLU A 184 -9.11 -11.32 -6.63
CA GLU A 184 -9.78 -12.43 -7.28
C GLU A 184 -10.11 -12.04 -8.72
N GLY A 185 -9.67 -12.84 -9.69
CA GLY A 185 -10.06 -12.67 -11.10
C GLY A 185 -8.90 -12.63 -12.10
N TYR A 186 -8.97 -11.74 -13.09
CA TYR A 186 -8.16 -11.85 -14.30
C TYR A 186 -7.48 -10.54 -14.70
N GLY A 187 -6.16 -10.57 -14.88
CA GLY A 187 -5.42 -9.49 -15.52
C GLY A 187 -5.28 -8.24 -14.66
N ASN A 188 -5.19 -8.39 -13.35
CA ASN A 188 -5.03 -7.25 -12.44
C ASN A 188 -3.56 -6.83 -12.33
N THR A 189 -3.34 -5.52 -12.17
CA THR A 189 -2.02 -4.96 -11.91
C THR A 189 -2.05 -4.09 -10.67
N GLU A 190 -1.20 -4.40 -9.70
CA GLU A 190 -1.03 -3.61 -8.49
C GLU A 190 0.39 -3.09 -8.38
N THR A 191 0.53 -1.87 -7.89
CA THR A 191 1.83 -1.30 -7.54
C THR A 191 1.73 -0.51 -6.25
N GLU A 192 2.32 -1.04 -5.18
CA GLU A 192 2.53 -0.33 -3.93
C GLU A 192 3.95 0.24 -3.90
N LYS A 193 4.08 1.52 -3.52
CA LYS A 193 5.37 2.14 -3.28
C LYS A 193 5.38 2.93 -1.98
N VAL A 194 6.29 2.60 -1.10
CA VAL A 194 6.61 3.38 0.09
C VAL A 194 7.99 3.99 -0.09
N GLY A 195 8.13 5.28 0.24
CA GLY A 195 9.41 5.96 0.30
C GLY A 195 10.35 5.40 1.37
N ASP A 196 11.36 6.18 1.72
CA ASP A 196 12.30 5.80 2.76
C ASP A 196 11.64 5.85 4.14
N ILE A 197 11.96 4.87 5.00
CA ILE A 197 11.40 4.77 6.36
C ILE A 197 12.50 5.01 7.39
N SER A 198 12.35 6.07 8.18
CA SER A 198 13.22 6.39 9.31
C SER A 198 12.44 6.36 10.62
N CYS A 199 12.76 5.42 11.52
CA CYS A 199 12.10 5.40 12.83
C CYS A 199 12.90 4.77 13.97
N THR A 200 12.41 4.91 15.22
CA THR A 200 13.04 4.15 16.32
C THR A 200 12.57 2.70 16.32
N ALA A 201 11.26 2.46 16.17
CA ALA A 201 10.67 1.14 16.15
C ALA A 201 9.68 0.97 15.00
N LEU A 202 9.89 -0.06 14.18
CA LEU A 202 9.05 -0.44 13.05
C LEU A 202 8.44 -1.83 13.26
N GLN A 203 7.12 -1.92 13.14
CA GLN A 203 6.41 -3.14 12.83
C GLN A 203 5.81 -3.03 11.44
N TYR A 204 6.43 -3.70 10.47
CA TYR A 204 5.94 -3.78 9.10
C TYR A 204 5.24 -5.11 8.88
N ARG A 205 4.03 -5.06 8.30
CA ARG A 205 3.28 -6.24 7.89
C ARG A 205 2.65 -5.98 6.54
N ALA A 206 3.05 -6.73 5.53
CA ALA A 206 2.36 -6.84 4.26
C ALA A 206 1.79 -8.25 4.13
N SER A 207 0.63 -8.36 3.51
CA SER A 207 0.07 -9.65 3.14
C SER A 207 -0.70 -9.54 1.85
N THR A 208 -0.34 -10.34 0.87
CA THR A 208 -1.07 -10.37 -0.39
C THR A 208 -1.61 -11.76 -0.68
N THR A 209 -2.85 -11.80 -1.16
CA THR A 209 -3.50 -13.01 -1.66
C THR A 209 -3.98 -12.75 -3.07
N HIS A 210 -3.58 -13.59 -4.01
CA HIS A 210 -4.09 -13.58 -5.37
C HIS A 210 -4.72 -14.91 -5.70
N GLU A 211 -5.93 -14.84 -6.26
CA GLU A 211 -6.61 -15.97 -6.88
C GLU A 211 -6.97 -15.59 -8.32
N GLY A 212 -6.59 -16.44 -9.29
CA GLY A 212 -6.99 -16.30 -10.68
C GLY A 212 -5.86 -16.25 -11.70
N TYR A 213 -5.95 -15.39 -12.71
CA TYR A 213 -5.14 -15.50 -13.93
C TYR A 213 -4.48 -14.19 -14.34
N GLY A 214 -3.16 -14.21 -14.54
CA GLY A 214 -2.42 -13.13 -15.19
C GLY A 214 -2.28 -11.88 -14.33
N ASN A 215 -2.16 -12.03 -13.01
CA ASN A 215 -2.01 -10.90 -12.11
C ASN A 215 -0.53 -10.46 -12.03
N THR A 216 -0.31 -9.15 -11.90
CA THR A 216 1.02 -8.58 -11.68
C THR A 216 1.01 -7.70 -10.44
N GLU A 217 1.86 -8.01 -9.47
CA GLU A 217 2.05 -7.21 -8.27
C GLU A 217 3.48 -6.68 -8.22
N THR A 218 3.62 -5.44 -7.78
CA THR A 218 4.92 -4.85 -7.50
C THR A 218 4.88 -4.04 -6.21
N GLU A 219 5.51 -4.56 -5.17
CA GLU A 219 5.74 -3.84 -3.92
C GLU A 219 7.16 -3.25 -3.94
N LYS A 220 7.27 -1.97 -3.58
CA LYS A 220 8.57 -1.31 -3.40
C LYS A 220 8.61 -0.51 -2.12
N VAL A 221 9.53 -0.85 -1.25
CA VAL A 221 9.87 -0.06 -0.07
C VAL A 221 11.25 0.54 -0.28
N GLY A 222 11.39 1.82 0.04
CA GLY A 222 12.67 2.52 0.04
C GLY A 222 13.64 1.98 1.09
N ASP A 223 14.66 2.77 1.42
CA ASP A 223 15.63 2.41 2.43
C ASP A 223 14.98 2.45 3.82
N ILE A 224 15.33 1.49 4.68
CA ILE A 224 14.80 1.38 6.04
C ILE A 224 15.91 1.63 7.05
N SER A 225 15.79 2.70 7.83
CA SER A 225 16.66 3.03 8.94
C SER A 225 15.91 3.00 10.27
N CYS A 226 16.26 2.07 11.17
CA CYS A 226 15.64 2.07 12.49
C CYS A 226 16.45 1.45 13.63
N THR A 227 16.03 1.63 14.88
CA THR A 227 16.68 0.89 15.99
C THR A 227 16.20 -0.57 16.01
N ALA A 228 14.90 -0.79 15.91
CA ALA A 228 14.30 -2.13 15.93
C ALA A 228 13.29 -2.31 14.79
N LEU A 229 13.50 -3.36 13.99
CA LEU A 229 12.64 -3.75 12.88
C LEU A 229 12.03 -5.13 13.13
N GLN A 230 10.70 -5.20 13.05
CA GLN A 230 9.98 -6.44 12.79
C GLN A 230 9.34 -6.36 11.41
N TYR A 231 9.91 -7.07 10.46
CA TYR A 231 9.40 -7.20 9.10
C TYR A 231 8.66 -8.53 8.93
N ARG A 232 7.44 -8.46 8.39
CA ARG A 232 6.67 -9.64 8.00
C ARG A 232 6.00 -9.40 6.66
N ALA A 233 6.40 -10.16 5.65
CA ALA A 233 5.67 -10.27 4.40
C ALA A 233 5.11 -11.69 4.28
N SER A 234 3.93 -11.80 3.69
CA SER A 234 3.39 -13.10 3.33
C SER A 234 2.58 -13.00 2.05
N THR A 235 2.93 -13.81 1.06
CA THR A 235 2.19 -13.84 -0.20
C THR A 235 1.63 -15.23 -0.46
N THR A 236 0.39 -15.28 -0.93
CA THR A 236 -0.26 -16.50 -1.38
C THR A 236 -0.80 -16.28 -2.79
N HIS A 237 -0.40 -17.14 -3.72
CA HIS A 237 -0.90 -17.14 -5.09
C HIS A 237 -1.56 -18.47 -5.39
N GLU A 238 -2.77 -18.40 -5.91
CA GLU A 238 -3.48 -19.53 -6.49
C GLU A 238 -3.88 -19.18 -7.93
N GLY A 239 -3.48 -20.00 -8.89
CA GLY A 239 -3.90 -19.87 -10.29
C GLY A 239 -2.77 -19.82 -11.32
N TYR A 240 -2.89 -18.97 -12.34
CA TYR A 240 -2.08 -19.10 -13.56
C TYR A 240 -1.44 -17.79 -14.01
N GLY A 241 -0.12 -17.80 -14.22
CA GLY A 241 0.60 -16.71 -14.88
C GLY A 241 0.76 -15.46 -14.02
N ASN A 242 0.88 -15.61 -12.70
CA ASN A 242 1.05 -14.48 -11.79
C ASN A 242 2.51 -14.04 -11.74
N THR A 243 2.75 -12.73 -11.65
CA THR A 243 4.08 -12.15 -11.48
C THR A 243 4.10 -11.27 -10.25
N GLU A 244 5.00 -11.56 -9.31
CA GLU A 244 5.21 -10.75 -8.12
C GLU A 244 6.64 -10.20 -8.12
N THR A 245 6.77 -8.94 -7.74
CA THR A 245 8.06 -8.31 -7.53
C THR A 245 8.05 -7.52 -6.24
N GLU A 246 8.71 -8.03 -5.21
CA GLU A 246 8.99 -7.32 -3.98
C GLU A 246 10.40 -6.71 -4.05
N LYS A 247 10.51 -5.42 -3.73
CA LYS A 247 11.81 -4.75 -3.58
C LYS A 247 11.85 -3.95 -2.31
N VAL A 248 12.81 -4.26 -1.46
CA VAL A 248 13.17 -3.45 -0.30
C VAL A 248 14.55 -2.84 -0.55
N GLY A 249 14.69 -1.55 -0.24
CA GLY A 249 15.97 -0.86 -0.27
C GLY A 249 16.97 -1.41 0.77
N ASP A 250 17.98 -0.61 1.07
CA ASP A 250 18.97 -0.96 2.08
C ASP A 250 18.34 -0.92 3.47
N ILE A 251 18.69 -1.89 4.32
CA ILE A 251 18.19 -1.99 5.70
C ILE A 251 19.33 -1.72 6.67
N SER A 252 19.22 -0.64 7.44
CA SER A 252 20.13 -0.31 8.53
C SER A 252 19.40 -0.33 9.88
N CYS A 253 19.75 -1.28 10.77
CA CYS A 253 19.15 -1.29 12.10
C CYS A 253 19.98 -1.92 13.22
N THR A 254 19.63 -1.65 14.47
CA THR A 254 20.31 -2.35 15.59
C THR A 254 19.83 -3.80 15.67
N ALA A 255 18.52 -4.04 15.63
CA ALA A 255 17.93 -5.36 15.70
C ALA A 255 16.90 -5.59 14.58
N LEU A 256 17.11 -6.65 13.80
CA LEU A 256 16.24 -7.07 12.71
C LEU A 256 15.59 -8.44 13.01
N GLN A 257 14.27 -8.49 12.95
CA GLN A 257 13.51 -9.72 12.77
C GLN A 257 12.84 -9.69 11.41
N TYR A 258 13.37 -10.48 10.47
CA TYR A 258 12.85 -10.62 9.13
C TYR A 258 12.08 -11.94 8.99
N ARG A 259 10.85 -11.86 8.49
CA ARG A 259 10.06 -13.03 8.11
C ARG A 259 9.39 -12.79 6.77
N ALA A 260 9.70 -13.63 5.79
CA ALA A 260 8.96 -13.71 4.54
C ALA A 260 8.40 -15.13 4.41
N SER A 261 7.21 -15.24 3.82
CA SER A 261 6.67 -16.55 3.46
C SER A 261 5.84 -16.46 2.20
N THR A 262 6.17 -17.27 1.21
CA THR A 262 5.41 -17.31 -0.04
C THR A 262 4.85 -18.71 -0.28
N THR A 263 3.61 -18.77 -0.72
CA THR A 263 2.94 -19.99 -1.15
C THR A 263 2.40 -19.80 -2.55
N HIS A 264 2.79 -20.68 -3.47
CA HIS A 264 2.28 -20.71 -4.84
C HIS A 264 1.59 -22.04 -5.10
N GLU A 265 0.37 -21.96 -5.61
CA GLU A 265 -0.37 -23.07 -6.18
C GLU A 265 -0.77 -22.73 -7.61
N GLY A 266 -0.43 -23.59 -8.58
CA GLY A 266 -0.86 -23.46 -9.97
C GLY A 266 0.27 -23.41 -11.00
N TYR A 267 0.15 -22.58 -12.04
CA TYR A 267 1.01 -22.69 -13.23
C TYR A 267 1.61 -21.36 -13.69
N GLY A 268 2.92 -21.35 -13.92
CA GLY A 268 3.60 -20.24 -14.61
C GLY A 268 3.80 -18.99 -13.74
N ASN A 269 3.93 -19.16 -12.42
CA ASN A 269 4.13 -18.03 -11.51
C ASN A 269 5.59 -17.58 -11.50
N THR A 270 5.82 -16.27 -11.46
CA THR A 270 7.15 -15.68 -11.34
C THR A 270 7.22 -14.81 -10.11
N GLU A 271 8.16 -15.10 -9.22
CA GLU A 271 8.42 -14.30 -8.02
C GLU A 271 9.83 -13.72 -8.09
N THR A 272 9.95 -12.44 -7.76
CA THR A 272 11.24 -11.77 -7.61
C THR A 272 11.25 -10.98 -6.32
N GLU A 273 12.00 -11.47 -5.34
CA GLU A 273 12.29 -10.75 -4.09
C GLU A 273 13.69 -10.13 -4.21
N LYS A 274 13.80 -8.83 -3.95
CA LYS A 274 15.09 -8.14 -3.86
C LYS A 274 15.16 -7.31 -2.59
N VAL A 275 16.12 -7.61 -1.75
CA VAL A 275 16.48 -6.79 -0.60
C VAL A 275 17.85 -6.18 -0.86
N GLY A 276 18.02 -4.90 -0.55
CA GLY A 276 19.30 -4.20 -0.59
C GLY A 276 20.30 -4.74 0.41
N ASP A 277 21.32 -3.95 0.70
CA ASP A 277 22.32 -4.28 1.71
C ASP A 277 21.71 -4.25 3.11
N ILE A 278 22.05 -5.23 3.95
CA ILE A 278 21.57 -5.32 5.33
C ILE A 278 22.73 -5.06 6.29
N SER A 279 22.65 -3.98 7.05
CA SER A 279 23.61 -3.62 8.10
C SER A 279 22.94 -3.66 9.47
N CYS A 280 23.42 -4.54 10.37
CA CYS A 280 22.82 -4.65 11.69
C CYS A 280 23.71 -5.07 12.85
N THR A 281 23.24 -4.91 14.10
CA THR A 281 23.91 -5.54 15.25
C THR A 281 23.44 -6.99 15.41
N ALA A 282 22.13 -7.24 15.34
CA ALA A 282 21.55 -8.57 15.49
C ALA A 282 20.50 -8.86 14.40
N LEU A 283 20.64 -10.00 13.72
CA LEU A 283 19.72 -10.49 12.71
C LEU A 283 19.07 -11.81 13.14
N GLN A 284 17.74 -11.85 13.06
CA GLN A 284 16.98 -13.08 12.92
C GLN A 284 16.27 -13.08 11.57
N TYR A 285 16.65 -14.02 10.70
CA TYR A 285 16.08 -14.15 9.36
C TYR A 285 15.37 -15.49 9.18
N ARG A 286 14.18 -15.44 8.61
CA ARG A 286 13.41 -16.62 8.21
C ARG A 286 12.65 -16.35 6.92
N ALA A 287 12.96 -17.09 5.87
CA ALA A 287 12.18 -17.16 4.65
C ALA A 287 11.66 -18.58 4.46
N SER A 288 10.50 -18.73 3.85
CA SER A 288 9.97 -20.04 3.48
C SER A 288 9.10 -19.93 2.24
N THR A 289 9.43 -20.71 1.23
CA THR A 289 8.65 -20.78 0.00
C THR A 289 8.08 -22.17 -0.18
N THR A 290 6.81 -22.24 -0.55
CA THR A 290 6.11 -23.47 -0.93
C THR A 290 5.59 -23.32 -2.35
N HIS A 291 5.90 -24.29 -3.21
CA HIS A 291 5.42 -24.32 -4.59
C HIS A 291 4.71 -25.65 -4.85
N GLU A 292 3.46 -25.57 -5.31
CA GLU A 292 2.69 -26.67 -5.85
C GLU A 292 2.25 -26.31 -7.27
N GLY A 293 2.53 -27.18 -8.25
CA GLY A 293 2.21 -26.96 -9.67
C GLY A 293 3.44 -26.86 -10.59
N TYR A 294 3.32 -26.20 -11.76
CA TYR A 294 4.31 -26.29 -12.85
C TYR A 294 4.71 -24.93 -13.42
N GLY A 295 5.99 -24.79 -13.81
CA GLY A 295 6.47 -23.60 -14.52
C GLY A 295 6.75 -22.38 -13.63
N ASN A 296 6.90 -22.59 -12.32
CA ASN A 296 7.19 -21.52 -11.38
C ASN A 296 8.67 -21.13 -11.42
N THR A 297 8.94 -19.83 -11.38
CA THR A 297 10.29 -19.26 -11.31
C THR A 297 10.39 -18.36 -10.08
N GLU A 298 11.42 -18.56 -9.28
CA GLU A 298 11.69 -17.75 -8.09
C GLU A 298 13.09 -17.15 -8.18
N THR A 299 13.20 -15.87 -7.88
CA THR A 299 14.47 -15.17 -7.77
C THR A 299 14.51 -14.38 -6.48
N GLU A 300 15.23 -14.89 -5.48
CA GLU A 300 15.58 -14.17 -4.27
C GLU A 300 16.99 -13.56 -4.43
N LYS A 301 17.12 -12.27 -4.17
CA LYS A 301 18.41 -11.58 -4.11
C LYS A 301 18.47 -10.69 -2.88
N VAL A 302 19.42 -10.97 -2.01
CA VAL A 302 19.77 -10.09 -0.90
C VAL A 302 21.14 -9.48 -1.18
N GLY A 303 21.29 -8.19 -0.91
CA GLY A 303 22.59 -7.50 -0.94
C GLY A 303 23.57 -8.04 0.10
N ASP A 304 24.62 -7.27 0.36
CA ASP A 304 25.63 -7.64 1.34
C ASP A 304 25.03 -7.59 2.76
N ILE A 305 25.17 -8.69 3.51
CA ILE A 305 24.74 -8.77 4.92
C ILE A 305 25.95 -8.55 5.83
N SER A 306 25.92 -7.47 6.60
CA SER A 306 26.91 -7.09 7.61
C SER A 306 26.25 -7.02 9.00
N CYS A 307 26.26 -8.14 9.73
CA CYS A 307 25.71 -8.20 11.09
C CYS A 307 26.68 -8.76 12.13
N THR A 308 26.66 -8.21 13.35
CA THR A 308 27.55 -8.66 14.45
C THR A 308 27.09 -10.01 15.03
N ALA A 309 25.78 -10.26 15.10
CA ALA A 309 25.17 -11.51 15.51
C ALA A 309 24.12 -11.95 14.49
N LEU A 310 24.15 -13.23 14.08
CA LEU A 310 23.31 -13.78 13.02
C LEU A 310 22.67 -15.10 13.45
N GLN A 311 21.34 -15.17 13.35
CA GLN A 311 20.56 -16.41 13.41
C GLN A 311 19.75 -16.54 12.11
N TYR A 312 20.07 -17.57 11.33
CA TYR A 312 19.50 -17.82 10.01
C TYR A 312 18.90 -19.24 9.95
N ASP A 313 17.62 -19.37 9.55
CA ASP A 313 16.91 -20.66 9.44
C ASP A 313 16.15 -20.75 8.10
N PRO A 314 16.79 -21.24 7.02
CA PRO A 314 16.12 -21.50 5.75
C PRO A 314 15.50 -22.89 5.79
N ARG A 315 14.18 -22.99 5.97
CA ARG A 315 13.46 -24.28 5.83
C ARG A 315 12.61 -24.25 4.58
N GLY A 316 13.21 -24.62 3.45
CA GLY A 316 12.53 -25.04 2.23
C GLY A 316 12.96 -26.46 1.85
N LEU A 317 12.02 -27.37 1.65
CA LEU A 317 12.28 -28.75 1.20
C LEU A 317 12.79 -28.76 -0.25
N ARG A 318 14.10 -28.63 -0.46
CA ARG A 318 14.93 -29.25 -1.53
C ARG A 318 16.39 -28.84 -1.31
N GLN A 319 17.29 -29.84 -1.33
CA GLN A 319 18.73 -29.65 -1.10
C GLN A 319 19.33 -28.63 -2.09
N HIS A 320 20.30 -27.81 -1.64
CA HIS A 320 21.64 -27.70 -2.23
C HIS A 320 22.58 -26.74 -1.44
N SER A 321 23.88 -26.93 -1.70
CA SER A 321 25.04 -26.65 -0.85
C SER A 321 25.44 -25.17 -0.66
N LEU A 322 25.92 -24.90 0.57
CA LEU A 322 26.39 -23.61 1.07
C LEU A 322 27.90 -23.41 0.80
N ILE A 323 28.29 -22.35 0.08
CA ILE A 323 29.67 -21.84 0.10
C ILE A 323 29.63 -20.33 0.40
N ILE A 324 30.09 -19.97 1.60
CA ILE A 324 30.23 -18.56 2.04
C ILE A 324 31.63 -18.08 1.65
N LYS A 325 31.73 -17.12 0.72
CA LYS A 325 32.95 -16.32 0.54
C LYS A 325 32.61 -14.84 0.31
N LYS A 326 33.00 -14.01 1.29
CA LYS A 326 32.93 -12.54 1.24
C LYS A 326 31.53 -11.96 0.98
N GLY A 327 30.57 -12.27 1.85
CA GLY A 327 29.34 -11.47 2.00
C GLY A 327 28.22 -11.68 0.97
N VAL A 328 28.48 -12.27 -0.21
CA VAL A 328 27.47 -12.42 -1.26
C VAL A 328 26.76 -13.78 -1.21
N ILE A 329 25.43 -13.77 -1.17
CA ILE A 329 24.57 -14.96 -1.39
C ILE A 329 24.24 -15.05 -2.88
N TYR A 330 24.65 -16.12 -3.56
CA TYR A 330 24.21 -16.40 -4.94
C TYR A 330 23.25 -17.58 -4.95
N HIS A 331 21.98 -17.31 -5.29
CA HIS A 331 21.05 -18.33 -5.77
C HIS A 331 21.03 -18.30 -7.30
N VAL A 332 21.53 -19.36 -7.95
CA VAL A 332 21.38 -19.57 -9.40
C VAL A 332 20.67 -20.90 -9.59
N PHE A 333 19.37 -20.84 -9.92
CA PHE A 333 18.61 -22.00 -10.37
C PHE A 333 18.68 -22.08 -11.90
N ILE A 334 19.32 -23.13 -12.42
CA ILE A 334 19.18 -23.56 -13.82
C ILE A 334 18.46 -24.90 -13.77
N PHE A 335 17.22 -24.97 -14.29
CA PHE A 335 16.57 -26.24 -14.53
C PHE A 335 17.32 -26.98 -15.65
N ASN A 336 17.95 -28.11 -15.33
CA ASN A 336 18.24 -29.12 -16.34
C ASN A 336 16.95 -29.87 -16.63
N ILE A 337 16.48 -29.74 -17.88
CA ILE A 337 15.47 -30.60 -18.48
C ILE A 337 15.97 -32.05 -18.34
N VAL A 338 15.25 -32.87 -17.58
CA VAL A 338 15.33 -34.33 -17.76
C VAL A 338 14.04 -34.73 -18.45
N ASN A 339 14.15 -35.00 -19.75
CA ASN A 339 13.15 -35.74 -20.50
C ASN A 339 12.89 -37.09 -19.82
N ILE A 340 11.65 -37.36 -19.47
CA ILE A 340 11.05 -38.71 -19.44
C ILE A 340 9.68 -38.60 -20.08
#